data_AF-A0A090GPA0-F1
#
_entry.id   AF-A0A090GPA0-F1
#
_cell.length_a   1.000
_cell.length_b   1.000
_cell.length_c   1.000
_cell.angle_alpha   90.00
_cell.angle_beta   90.00
_cell.angle_gamma   90.00
#
_symmetry.space_group_name_H-M   'P 1'
#
loop_
_entity.id
_entity.type
_entity.pdbx_description
1 polymer ?
#
loop_
_entity_poly.entity_id
_entity_poly.type
_entity_poly.pdbx_seq_one_letter_code
_entity_poly.pdbx_strand_id
1 'polypeptide(L)'
;MAEMSGKLFFERAVTVHRYDCEVIASPPPDVEGGEARQAIENDPAADEVVVRYVVACRPVYDGLRRLIGQVAGLLVLAEAGGRRDVLDLPDIPAARERWAEVEQRLRALQAPSGLEGHLDRLATAHATLGEVLEDFGLARLQRDWQQHLDRAGDRIKHAYAWLQAASEPRAGMTPVDFNHACCSCAQRWRHQGGNDGPIFDLGA
;
A
#
# COMPACT_ATOMS: atom_id res chain seq x y z
N MET A 1 -14.60 25.09 -21.68
CA MET A 1 -13.58 25.55 -20.71
C MET A 1 -13.64 24.65 -19.46
N ALA A 2 -13.19 23.40 -19.55
CA ALA A 2 -13.34 22.40 -18.48
C ALA A 2 -12.13 21.46 -18.35
N GLU A 3 -10.90 21.99 -18.48
CA GLU A 3 -9.67 21.19 -18.52
C GLU A 3 -8.67 21.47 -17.39
N MET A 4 -9.01 22.29 -16.40
CA MET A 4 -8.09 22.66 -15.30
C MET A 4 -8.29 21.87 -14.00
N SER A 5 -9.34 21.04 -13.89
CA SER A 5 -9.70 20.40 -12.61
C SER A 5 -8.86 19.16 -12.27
N GLY A 6 -8.46 18.37 -13.28
CA GLY A 6 -7.77 17.09 -13.06
C GLY A 6 -6.28 17.21 -12.69
N LYS A 7 -5.58 18.24 -13.20
CA LYS A 7 -4.14 18.45 -12.93
C LYS A 7 -3.90 18.88 -11.48
N LEU A 8 -4.74 19.76 -10.94
CA LEU A 8 -4.65 20.22 -9.55
C LEU A 8 -5.03 19.14 -8.53
N PHE A 9 -5.81 18.13 -8.94
CA PHE A 9 -6.16 16.99 -8.09
C PHE A 9 -4.99 16.00 -7.94
N PHE A 10 -4.25 15.74 -9.01
CA PHE A 10 -3.03 14.93 -8.96
C PHE A 10 -1.88 15.64 -8.23
N GLU A 11 -1.74 16.96 -8.37
CA GLU A 11 -0.71 17.73 -7.66
C GLU A 11 -0.99 17.87 -6.15
N ARG A 12 -2.24 17.78 -5.69
CA ARG A 12 -2.59 17.80 -4.26
C ARG A 12 -2.51 16.44 -3.55
N ALA A 13 -2.39 15.34 -4.29
CA ALA A 13 -2.45 13.98 -3.72
C ALA A 13 -1.08 13.36 -3.44
N VAL A 14 0.03 14.05 -3.78
CA VAL A 14 1.38 13.56 -3.51
C VAL A 14 2.20 14.67 -2.88
N THR A 15 1.91 14.97 -1.62
CA THR A 15 2.89 15.58 -0.73
C THR A 15 3.45 14.47 0.15
N VAL A 16 4.34 13.66 -0.42
CA VAL A 16 5.17 12.77 0.40
C VAL A 16 6.17 13.67 1.12
N HIS A 17 5.88 13.96 2.39
CA HIS A 17 6.79 14.72 3.24
C HIS A 17 8.10 13.93 3.36
N ARG A 18 9.23 14.57 3.05
CA ARG A 18 10.55 14.00 3.35
C ARG A 18 10.75 13.91 4.87
N TYR A 19 11.62 13.01 5.31
CA TYR A 19 11.96 12.80 6.73
C TYR A 19 12.48 14.08 7.43
N ASP A 20 12.97 15.05 6.67
CA ASP A 20 13.44 16.36 7.13
C ASP A 20 12.37 17.47 7.04
N CYS A 21 11.08 17.13 6.88
CA CYS A 21 10.01 18.13 6.83
C CYS A 21 9.78 18.78 8.22
N GLU A 22 9.98 20.09 8.31
CA GLU A 22 9.87 20.91 9.53
C GLU A 22 8.52 20.79 10.25
N VAL A 23 7.45 20.44 9.51
CA VAL A 23 6.09 20.22 10.04
C VAL A 23 5.98 18.95 10.90
N ILE A 24 6.80 17.92 10.62
CA ILE A 24 6.88 16.68 11.43
C ILE A 24 7.95 16.83 12.54
N ALA A 25 8.98 17.65 12.31
CA ALA A 25 10.10 17.84 13.23
C ALA A 25 9.78 18.68 14.48
N SER A 26 8.57 19.22 14.60
CA SER A 26 8.19 20.05 15.75
C SER A 26 7.68 19.18 16.91
N PRO A 27 8.39 19.12 18.06
CA PRO A 27 7.89 18.41 19.23
C PRO A 27 6.63 19.11 19.77
N PRO A 28 5.64 18.36 20.32
CA PRO A 28 4.51 18.99 21.00
C PRO A 28 5.02 19.82 22.18
N PRO A 29 4.42 20.99 22.46
CA PRO A 29 4.84 21.83 23.57
C PRO A 29 4.59 21.11 24.90
N ASP A 30 5.68 20.95 25.63
CA ASP A 30 5.83 20.76 27.07
C ASP A 30 4.93 19.72 27.75
N VAL A 31 5.49 18.53 27.95
CA VAL A 31 5.17 17.71 29.12
C VAL A 31 6.46 17.54 29.91
N GLU A 32 6.57 18.32 30.99
CA GLU A 32 7.65 18.28 31.97
C GLU A 32 7.86 16.85 32.51
N GLY A 33 9.08 16.34 32.40
CA GLY A 33 9.47 15.00 32.85
C GLY A 33 10.96 14.74 32.59
N GLY A 34 11.79 15.68 33.04
CA GLY A 34 13.21 15.83 32.66
C GLY A 34 14.20 14.82 33.23
N GLU A 35 13.78 13.74 33.91
CA GLU A 35 14.72 12.83 34.60
C GLU A 35 14.63 11.37 34.14
N ALA A 36 13.62 10.99 33.36
CA ALA A 36 13.46 9.61 32.86
C ALA A 36 13.99 9.38 31.42
N ARG A 37 14.29 10.45 30.68
CA ARG A 37 14.63 10.39 29.24
C ARG A 37 16.09 10.02 28.93
N GLN A 38 17.00 10.13 29.90
CA GLN A 38 18.44 9.88 29.69
C GLN A 38 18.88 8.43 29.99
N ALA A 39 18.00 7.56 30.50
CA ALA A 39 18.35 6.18 30.83
C ALA A 39 17.99 5.14 29.73
N ILE A 40 17.36 5.56 28.63
CA ILE A 40 17.01 4.69 27.50
C ILE A 40 18.08 4.75 26.39
N GLU A 41 19.05 5.66 26.49
CA GLU A 41 20.17 5.74 25.56
C GLU A 41 21.16 4.60 25.81
N ASN A 42 21.10 3.60 24.91
CA ASN A 42 22.12 2.58 24.63
C ASN A 42 22.08 1.28 25.46
N ASP A 43 20.93 0.60 25.51
CA ASP A 43 20.93 -0.84 25.75
C ASP A 43 21.12 -1.60 24.41
N PRO A 44 22.32 -2.13 24.12
CA PRO A 44 22.57 -2.86 22.88
C PRO A 44 21.68 -4.10 22.73
N ALA A 45 21.18 -4.68 23.83
CA ALA A 45 20.25 -5.81 23.76
C ALA A 45 18.84 -5.37 23.34
N ALA A 46 18.39 -4.18 23.76
CA ALA A 46 17.13 -3.61 23.31
C ALA A 46 17.18 -3.29 21.79
N ASP A 47 18.31 -2.75 21.31
CA ASP A 47 18.54 -2.50 19.89
C ASP A 47 18.56 -3.79 19.07
N GLU A 48 19.20 -4.85 19.55
CA GLU A 48 19.23 -6.16 18.87
C GLU A 48 17.81 -6.75 18.73
N VAL A 49 16.98 -6.64 19.76
CA VAL A 49 15.59 -7.11 19.74
C VAL A 49 14.77 -6.34 18.71
N VAL A 50 14.91 -5.02 18.66
CA VAL A 50 14.23 -4.16 17.68
C VAL A 50 14.68 -4.50 16.26
N VAL A 51 15.99 -4.61 16.01
CA VAL A 51 16.53 -4.97 14.70
C VAL A 51 16.00 -6.33 14.25
N ARG A 52 16.01 -7.33 15.13
CA ARG A 52 15.48 -8.67 14.82
C ARG A 52 13.99 -8.63 14.46
N TYR A 53 13.19 -7.87 15.20
CA TYR A 53 11.77 -7.68 14.90
C TYR A 53 11.57 -7.05 13.52
N VAL A 54 12.24 -5.94 13.23
CA VAL A 54 12.07 -5.21 11.98
C VAL A 54 12.52 -6.06 10.77
N VAL A 55 13.62 -6.82 10.90
CA VAL A 55 14.06 -7.79 9.86
C VAL A 55 13.01 -8.88 9.64
N ALA A 56 12.39 -9.39 10.72
CA ALA A 56 11.33 -10.40 10.63
C ALA A 56 10.04 -9.86 10.01
N CYS A 57 9.76 -8.55 10.10
CA CYS A 57 8.61 -7.93 9.45
C CYS A 57 8.75 -7.85 7.91
N ARG A 58 9.97 -7.82 7.37
CA ARG A 58 10.21 -7.57 5.94
C ARG A 58 9.48 -8.55 5.00
N PRO A 59 9.49 -9.89 5.22
CA PRO A 59 8.73 -10.82 4.38
C PRO A 59 7.21 -10.59 4.43
N VAL A 60 6.67 -10.15 5.57
CA VAL A 60 5.25 -9.80 5.72
C VAL A 60 4.95 -8.55 4.92
N TYR A 61 5.74 -7.49 5.08
CA TYR A 61 5.61 -6.25 4.34
C TYR A 61 5.66 -6.48 2.82
N ASP A 62 6.66 -7.22 2.33
CA ASP A 62 6.79 -7.53 0.91
C ASP A 62 5.65 -8.40 0.39
N GLY A 63 5.15 -9.34 1.20
CA GLY A 63 3.98 -10.14 0.88
C GLY A 63 2.72 -9.27 0.71
N LEU A 64 2.45 -8.38 1.67
CA LEU A 64 1.33 -7.42 1.60
C LEU A 64 1.46 -6.50 0.39
N ARG A 65 2.66 -5.96 0.13
CA ARG A 65 2.94 -5.10 -1.02
C ARG A 65 2.63 -5.79 -2.35
N ARG A 66 3.04 -7.06 -2.49
CA ARG A 66 2.77 -7.87 -3.69
C ARG A 66 1.27 -8.18 -3.82
N LEU A 67 0.61 -8.51 -2.72
CA LEU A 67 -0.84 -8.76 -2.69
C LEU A 67 -1.62 -7.53 -3.13
N ILE A 68 -1.31 -6.33 -2.60
CA ILE A 68 -1.91 -5.06 -3.02
C ILE A 68 -1.77 -4.88 -4.54
N GLY A 69 -0.55 -5.05 -5.08
CA GLY A 69 -0.31 -4.92 -6.51
C GLY A 69 -1.11 -5.93 -7.34
N GLN A 70 -1.22 -7.17 -6.88
CA GLN A 70 -1.99 -8.21 -7.54
C GLN A 70 -3.50 -7.88 -7.57
N VAL A 71 -4.10 -7.55 -6.42
CA VAL A 71 -5.55 -7.26 -6.36
C VAL A 71 -5.90 -5.96 -7.08
N ALA A 72 -5.02 -4.96 -7.06
CA ALA A 72 -5.17 -3.74 -7.85
C ALA A 72 -5.11 -4.04 -9.35
N GLY A 73 -4.21 -4.92 -9.79
CA GLY A 73 -4.14 -5.37 -11.18
C GLY A 73 -5.41 -6.07 -11.63
N LEU A 74 -5.97 -6.95 -10.78
CA LEU A 74 -7.25 -7.63 -11.06
C LEU A 74 -8.42 -6.64 -11.16
N LEU A 75 -8.45 -5.63 -10.29
CA LEU A 75 -9.46 -4.56 -10.36
C LEU A 75 -9.39 -3.84 -11.71
N VAL A 76 -8.20 -3.40 -12.12
CA VAL A 76 -7.98 -2.72 -13.40
C VAL A 76 -8.40 -3.59 -14.58
N LEU A 77 -8.08 -4.90 -14.55
CA LEU A 77 -8.50 -5.82 -15.61
C LEU A 77 -10.02 -5.97 -15.68
N ALA A 78 -10.70 -6.03 -14.52
CA ALA A 78 -12.15 -6.14 -14.47
C ALA A 78 -12.85 -4.87 -14.97
N GLU A 79 -12.33 -3.69 -14.58
CA GLU A 79 -12.83 -2.39 -15.04
C GLU A 79 -12.59 -2.18 -16.54
N ALA A 80 -11.37 -2.40 -17.02
CA ALA A 80 -11.00 -2.18 -18.42
C ALA A 80 -11.69 -3.19 -19.36
N GLY A 81 -11.85 -4.44 -18.90
CA GLY A 81 -12.51 -5.48 -19.67
C GLY A 81 -14.03 -5.34 -19.72
N GLY A 82 -14.63 -4.65 -18.74
CA GLY A 82 -16.08 -4.51 -18.57
C GLY A 82 -16.80 -5.86 -18.40
N ARG A 83 -16.04 -6.93 -18.11
CA ARG A 83 -16.52 -8.31 -18.12
C ARG A 83 -16.27 -8.98 -16.78
N ARG A 84 -17.28 -9.74 -16.34
CA ARG A 84 -17.29 -10.45 -15.06
C ARG A 84 -16.40 -11.70 -15.05
N ASP A 85 -16.04 -12.22 -16.22
CA ASP A 85 -15.18 -13.40 -16.40
C ASP A 85 -13.78 -13.24 -15.81
N VAL A 86 -13.29 -12.00 -15.69
CA VAL A 86 -12.05 -11.66 -14.97
C VAL A 86 -12.10 -12.10 -13.49
N LEU A 87 -13.28 -12.16 -12.89
CA LEU A 87 -13.49 -12.63 -11.51
C LEU A 87 -13.45 -14.16 -11.36
N ASP A 88 -13.37 -14.89 -12.47
CA ASP A 88 -13.21 -16.35 -12.49
C ASP A 88 -11.76 -16.76 -12.80
N LEU A 89 -10.84 -15.80 -12.94
CA LEU A 89 -9.44 -16.08 -13.19
C LEU A 89 -8.78 -16.85 -12.03
N PRO A 90 -7.84 -17.76 -12.31
CA PRO A 90 -7.11 -18.52 -11.29
C PRO A 90 -6.29 -17.62 -10.34
N ASP A 91 -6.09 -16.35 -10.71
CA ASP A 91 -5.40 -15.35 -9.92
C ASP A 91 -6.07 -15.02 -8.58
N ILE A 92 -7.41 -15.12 -8.47
CA ILE A 92 -8.11 -14.85 -7.21
C ILE A 92 -7.84 -15.95 -6.16
N PRO A 93 -8.01 -17.26 -6.47
CA PRO A 93 -7.57 -18.33 -5.58
C PRO A 93 -6.09 -18.21 -5.20
N ALA A 94 -5.21 -17.92 -6.16
CA ALA A 94 -3.79 -17.75 -5.89
C ALA A 94 -3.49 -16.54 -4.96
N ALA A 95 -4.26 -15.45 -5.07
CA ALA A 95 -4.16 -14.32 -4.15
C ALA A 95 -4.58 -14.71 -2.72
N ARG A 96 -5.62 -15.54 -2.57
CA ARG A 96 -6.08 -16.04 -1.27
C ARG A 96 -5.05 -16.94 -0.59
N GLU A 97 -4.41 -17.83 -1.36
CA GLU A 97 -3.31 -18.67 -0.84
C GLU A 97 -2.16 -17.81 -0.31
N ARG A 98 -1.71 -16.82 -1.10
CA ARG A 98 -0.65 -15.88 -0.67
C ARG A 98 -1.07 -15.06 0.55
N TRP A 99 -2.33 -14.64 0.64
CA TRP A 99 -2.86 -13.94 1.80
C TRP A 99 -2.78 -14.80 3.07
N ALA A 100 -3.11 -16.09 2.98
CA ALA A 100 -2.99 -17.03 4.08
C ALA A 100 -1.52 -17.29 4.48
N GLU A 101 -0.60 -17.37 3.53
CA GLU A 101 0.83 -17.49 3.84
C GLU A 101 1.37 -16.25 4.57
N VAL A 102 0.92 -15.06 4.17
CA VAL A 102 1.28 -13.81 4.86
C VAL A 102 0.70 -13.80 6.27
N GLU A 103 -0.54 -14.28 6.44
CA GLU A 103 -1.16 -14.42 7.76
C GLU A 103 -0.33 -15.30 8.70
N GLN A 104 0.15 -16.44 8.21
CA GLN A 104 0.98 -17.34 9.00
C GLN A 104 2.26 -16.66 9.49
N ARG A 105 2.93 -15.89 8.61
CA ARG A 105 4.14 -15.14 8.95
C ARG A 105 3.85 -14.01 9.93
N LEU A 106 2.74 -13.29 9.72
CA LEU A 106 2.29 -12.20 10.59
C LEU A 106 2.01 -12.70 12.01
N ARG A 107 1.32 -13.84 12.16
CA ARG A 107 1.02 -14.45 13.47
C ARG A 107 2.27 -14.91 14.23
N ALA A 108 3.36 -15.19 13.53
CA ALA A 108 4.63 -15.58 14.13
C ALA A 108 5.43 -14.37 14.67
N LEU A 109 5.04 -13.14 14.32
CA LEU A 109 5.71 -11.95 14.82
C LEU A 109 5.36 -11.69 16.28
N GLN A 110 6.33 -11.15 17.01
CA GLN A 110 6.17 -10.65 18.37
C GLN A 110 6.77 -9.25 18.41
N ALA A 111 5.94 -8.25 18.64
CA ALA A 111 6.40 -6.87 18.74
C ALA A 111 7.11 -6.65 20.08
N PRO A 112 8.31 -6.05 20.10
CA PRO A 112 8.89 -5.54 21.33
C PRO A 112 8.09 -4.34 21.84
N SER A 113 8.26 -4.03 23.12
CA SER A 113 7.60 -2.91 23.79
C SER A 113 7.76 -1.61 23.00
N GLY A 114 6.65 -0.95 22.67
CA GLY A 114 6.62 0.31 21.92
C GLY A 114 6.51 0.15 20.40
N LEU A 115 6.54 -1.08 19.86
CA LEU A 115 6.34 -1.37 18.44
C LEU A 115 5.05 -2.15 18.14
N GLU A 116 4.14 -2.28 19.11
CA GLU A 116 2.82 -2.89 18.94
C GLU A 116 2.03 -2.15 17.85
N GLY A 117 2.07 -0.82 17.87
CA GLY A 117 1.43 0.00 16.85
C GLY A 117 1.98 -0.22 15.43
N HIS A 118 3.23 -0.66 15.28
CA HIS A 118 3.76 -1.06 13.96
C HIS A 118 3.18 -2.41 13.53
N LEU A 119 3.11 -3.39 14.43
CA LEU A 119 2.52 -4.70 14.16
C LEU A 119 1.03 -4.56 13.82
N ASP A 120 0.31 -3.71 14.54
CA ASP A 120 -1.10 -3.44 14.30
C ASP A 120 -1.36 -2.87 12.90
N ARG A 121 -0.48 -2.00 12.39
CA ARG A 121 -0.60 -1.48 11.02
C ARG A 121 -0.43 -2.57 9.96
N LEU A 122 0.54 -3.47 10.15
CA LEU A 122 0.71 -4.63 9.26
C LEU A 122 -0.50 -5.56 9.31
N ALA A 123 -1.02 -5.82 10.52
CA ALA A 123 -2.22 -6.63 10.72
C ALA A 123 -3.46 -5.98 10.12
N THR A 124 -3.60 -4.67 10.23
CA THR A 124 -4.72 -3.92 9.65
C THR A 124 -4.66 -3.95 8.13
N ALA A 125 -3.48 -3.73 7.52
CA ALA A 125 -3.30 -3.88 6.08
C ALA A 125 -3.65 -5.30 5.60
N HIS A 126 -3.24 -6.33 6.34
CA HIS A 126 -3.58 -7.73 6.05
C HIS A 126 -5.09 -7.99 6.12
N ALA A 127 -5.76 -7.53 7.18
CA ALA A 127 -7.19 -7.68 7.36
C ALA A 127 -7.98 -6.98 6.26
N THR A 128 -7.63 -5.72 5.92
CA THR A 128 -8.26 -4.98 4.83
C THR A 128 -8.11 -5.69 3.49
N LEU A 129 -6.97 -6.34 3.21
CA LEU A 129 -6.80 -7.16 2.01
C LEU A 129 -7.66 -8.43 2.01
N GLY A 130 -7.93 -9.00 3.19
CA GLY A 130 -8.87 -10.11 3.33
C GLY A 130 -10.27 -9.71 2.89
N GLU A 131 -10.74 -8.54 3.36
CA GLU A 131 -12.04 -7.96 2.97
C GLU A 131 -12.11 -7.69 1.46
N VAL A 132 -11.03 -7.17 0.86
CA VAL A 132 -10.94 -6.99 -0.60
C VAL A 132 -11.14 -8.32 -1.33
N LEU A 133 -10.44 -9.37 -0.93
CA LEU A 133 -10.55 -10.68 -1.56
C LEU A 133 -11.96 -11.26 -1.40
N GLU A 134 -12.63 -11.03 -0.27
CA GLU A 134 -14.04 -11.36 -0.04
C GLU A 134 -14.97 -10.59 -0.97
N ASP A 135 -14.78 -9.27 -1.12
CA ASP A 135 -15.54 -8.43 -2.06
C ASP A 135 -15.41 -8.95 -3.50
N PHE A 136 -14.21 -9.34 -3.94
CA PHE A 136 -13.99 -10.00 -5.24
C PHE A 136 -14.77 -11.33 -5.36
N GLY A 137 -14.78 -12.14 -4.31
CA GLY A 137 -15.50 -13.41 -4.28
C GLY A 137 -17.02 -13.24 -4.33
N LEU A 138 -17.55 -12.21 -3.66
CA LEU A 138 -18.97 -11.87 -3.67
C LEU A 138 -19.39 -11.25 -5.02
N ALA A 139 -18.59 -10.34 -5.57
CA ALA A 139 -18.83 -9.71 -6.87
C ALA A 139 -19.08 -10.75 -7.98
N ARG A 140 -18.35 -11.86 -7.92
CA ARG A 140 -18.49 -12.99 -8.85
C ARG A 140 -19.89 -13.62 -8.86
N LEU A 141 -20.64 -13.52 -7.77
CA LEU A 141 -21.95 -14.17 -7.60
C LEU A 141 -23.12 -13.20 -7.78
N GLN A 142 -22.88 -11.89 -7.70
CA GLN A 142 -23.92 -10.86 -7.65
C GLN A 142 -24.14 -10.18 -9.02
N ARG A 143 -25.30 -9.52 -9.16
CA ARG A 143 -25.64 -8.76 -10.39
C ARG A 143 -25.06 -7.35 -10.38
N ASP A 144 -24.85 -6.77 -9.21
CA ASP A 144 -24.28 -5.45 -8.92
C ASP A 144 -22.76 -5.52 -8.66
N TRP A 145 -22.06 -6.41 -9.38
CA TRP A 145 -20.64 -6.70 -9.19
C TRP A 145 -19.75 -5.45 -9.31
N GLN A 146 -20.13 -4.45 -10.10
CA GLN A 146 -19.39 -3.18 -10.20
C GLN A 146 -19.36 -2.43 -8.87
N GLN A 147 -20.45 -2.41 -8.09
CA GLN A 147 -20.45 -1.74 -6.78
C GLN A 147 -19.52 -2.44 -5.79
N HIS A 148 -19.38 -3.76 -5.89
CA HIS A 148 -18.41 -4.50 -5.10
C HIS A 148 -16.96 -4.20 -5.52
N LEU A 149 -16.71 -3.98 -6.81
CA LEU A 149 -15.39 -3.57 -7.30
C LEU A 149 -15.02 -2.14 -6.88
N ASP A 150 -15.96 -1.21 -6.92
CA ASP A 150 -15.73 0.16 -6.43
C ASP A 150 -15.32 0.15 -4.95
N ARG A 151 -16.04 -0.62 -4.12
CA ARG A 151 -15.69 -0.82 -2.70
C ARG A 151 -14.32 -1.48 -2.53
N ALA A 152 -14.02 -2.49 -3.36
CA ALA A 152 -12.71 -3.14 -3.34
C ALA A 152 -11.59 -2.13 -3.66
N GLY A 153 -11.79 -1.24 -4.63
CA GLY A 153 -10.86 -0.18 -4.98
C GLY A 153 -10.58 0.78 -3.82
N ASP A 154 -11.61 1.21 -3.09
CA ASP A 154 -11.41 2.07 -1.91
C ASP A 154 -10.70 1.34 -0.77
N ARG A 155 -11.03 0.07 -0.51
CA ARG A 155 -10.33 -0.74 0.48
C ARG A 155 -8.86 -0.99 0.11
N ILE A 156 -8.54 -1.18 -1.17
CA ILE A 156 -7.15 -1.31 -1.63
C ILE A 156 -6.35 -0.04 -1.30
N LYS A 157 -6.93 1.15 -1.49
CA LYS A 157 -6.28 2.42 -1.09
C LYS A 157 -6.03 2.48 0.42
N HIS A 158 -6.99 2.04 1.23
CA HIS A 158 -6.83 1.98 2.68
C HIS A 158 -5.74 0.98 3.11
N ALA A 159 -5.72 -0.23 2.52
CA ALA A 159 -4.67 -1.21 2.77
C ALA A 159 -3.28 -0.67 2.43
N TYR A 160 -3.17 0.07 1.31
CA TYR A 160 -1.93 0.74 0.92
C TYR A 160 -1.52 1.83 1.91
N ALA A 161 -2.45 2.65 2.41
CA ALA A 161 -2.16 3.66 3.42
C ALA A 161 -1.63 3.04 4.72
N TRP A 162 -2.22 1.92 5.18
CA TRP A 162 -1.72 1.19 6.34
C TRP A 162 -0.32 0.62 6.11
N LEU A 163 -0.06 0.03 4.94
CA LEU A 163 1.25 -0.47 4.58
C LEU A 163 2.30 0.66 4.50
N GLN A 164 1.92 1.82 3.96
CA GLN A 164 2.77 3.00 3.93
C GLN A 164 3.12 3.48 5.35
N ALA A 165 2.14 3.52 6.26
CA ALA A 165 2.37 3.86 7.67
C ALA A 165 3.20 2.81 8.44
N ALA A 166 3.33 1.60 7.91
CA ALA A 166 4.19 0.53 8.44
C ALA A 166 5.56 0.45 7.74
N SER A 167 5.91 1.43 6.89
CA SER A 167 7.18 1.43 6.17
C SER A 167 8.34 1.81 7.10
N GLU A 168 9.43 1.06 7.02
CA GLU A 168 10.71 1.36 7.70
C GLU A 168 11.85 1.24 6.67
N PRO A 169 12.28 2.36 6.08
CA PRO A 169 13.28 2.39 5.02
C PRO A 169 14.62 1.75 5.41
N ARG A 170 15.02 1.84 6.69
CA ARG A 170 16.29 1.26 7.16
C ARG A 170 16.32 -0.27 7.06
N ALA A 171 15.15 -0.89 6.99
CA ALA A 171 14.99 -2.33 6.79
C ALA A 171 14.60 -2.71 5.35
N GLY A 172 14.64 -1.75 4.42
CA GLY A 172 14.24 -1.97 3.04
C GLY A 172 12.73 -2.14 2.86
N MET A 173 11.93 -1.73 3.84
CA MET A 173 10.46 -1.67 3.75
C MET A 173 10.07 -0.28 3.23
N THR A 174 10.16 -0.12 1.92
CA THR A 174 9.81 1.13 1.25
C THR A 174 8.58 0.93 0.37
N PRO A 175 7.64 1.89 0.37
CA PRO A 175 6.54 1.87 -0.58
C PRO A 175 7.09 1.97 -2.01
N VAL A 176 6.32 1.47 -2.98
CA VAL A 176 6.71 1.58 -4.39
C VAL A 176 6.51 3.04 -4.82
N ASP A 177 7.60 3.73 -5.13
CA ASP A 177 7.53 5.01 -5.82
C ASP A 177 7.29 4.78 -7.32
N PHE A 178 6.05 5.00 -7.75
CA PHE A 178 5.64 4.85 -9.15
C PHE A 178 6.29 5.88 -10.08
N ASN A 179 6.88 6.98 -9.56
CA ASN A 179 7.66 7.91 -10.38
C ASN A 179 8.94 7.27 -10.95
N HIS A 180 9.39 6.16 -10.37
CA HIS A 180 10.62 5.47 -10.78
C HIS A 180 10.37 4.04 -11.29
N ALA A 181 9.11 3.62 -11.46
CA ALA A 181 8.78 2.30 -11.99
C ALA A 181 9.09 2.22 -13.49
N CYS A 182 9.75 1.14 -13.93
CA CYS A 182 10.21 0.92 -15.31
C CYS A 182 9.09 0.90 -16.38
N CYS A 183 7.82 0.83 -15.95
CA CYS A 183 6.64 0.87 -16.82
C CYS A 183 5.95 2.26 -16.86
N SER A 184 6.57 3.33 -16.33
CA SER A 184 6.05 4.71 -16.39
C SER A 184 6.18 5.35 -17.79
N CYS A 185 5.94 4.57 -18.86
CA CYS A 185 5.98 5.05 -20.25
C CYS A 185 5.09 6.29 -20.49
N ALA A 186 4.10 6.55 -19.62
CA ALA A 186 3.28 7.76 -19.63
C ALA A 186 4.04 9.06 -19.25
N GLN A 187 5.08 9.02 -18.41
CA GLN A 187 5.82 10.23 -18.02
C GLN A 187 6.75 10.73 -19.13
N ARG A 188 7.43 9.81 -19.83
CA ARG A 188 8.25 10.15 -21.00
C ARG A 188 7.41 10.77 -22.12
N TRP A 189 6.18 10.30 -22.32
CA TRP A 189 5.25 10.81 -23.33
C TRP A 189 4.81 12.25 -23.04
N ARG A 190 4.54 12.60 -21.77
CA ARG A 190 4.18 13.96 -21.34
C ARG A 190 5.35 14.96 -21.44
N HIS A 191 6.58 14.53 -21.19
CA HIS A 191 7.76 15.40 -21.26
C HIS A 191 8.25 15.66 -22.69
N GLN A 192 7.89 14.82 -23.66
CA GLN A 192 8.33 14.94 -25.05
C GLN A 192 7.31 15.66 -25.96
N GLY A 193 6.26 16.26 -25.38
CA GLY A 193 5.27 17.03 -26.13
C GLY A 193 4.44 16.18 -27.09
N GLY A 194 4.12 14.93 -26.72
CA GLY A 194 3.24 14.06 -27.50
C GLY A 194 1.90 14.74 -27.73
N ASN A 195 1.58 15.02 -28.99
CA ASN A 195 0.27 15.50 -29.42
C ASN A 195 -0.78 14.44 -29.04
N ASP A 196 -1.95 14.86 -28.54
CA ASP A 196 -3.11 14.01 -28.20
C ASP A 196 -3.78 13.41 -29.46
N GLY A 197 -2.96 12.84 -30.36
CA GLY A 197 -3.45 11.98 -31.43
C GLY A 197 -4.15 10.76 -30.82
N PRO A 198 -5.11 10.16 -31.55
CA PRO A 198 -5.93 9.08 -31.02
C PRO A 198 -5.03 7.88 -30.71
N ILE A 199 -4.74 7.68 -29.42
CA ILE A 199 -3.95 6.57 -28.90
C ILE A 199 -4.64 5.20 -29.13
N PHE A 200 -5.85 5.21 -29.70
CA PHE A 200 -6.61 4.03 -30.10
C PHE A 200 -7.23 4.21 -31.51
N ASP A 201 -6.40 4.28 -32.55
CA ASP A 201 -6.84 3.91 -33.91
C ASP A 201 -6.44 2.45 -34.17
N LEU A 202 -7.28 1.52 -33.71
CA LEU A 202 -7.23 0.11 -34.11
C LEU A 202 -7.95 0.01 -35.46
N GLY A 203 -7.19 0.29 -36.53
CA GLY A 203 -7.70 0.39 -37.90
C GLY A 203 -8.72 -0.67 -38.28
N ALA A 204 -9.76 -0.21 -38.98
CA ALA A 204 -10.59 -0.99 -39.87
C ALA A 204 -9.94 -1.06 -41.26
#